data_AF-Q63BY6-F1
#
_entry.id   AF-Q63BY6-F1
#
_cell.length_a   1.000
_cell.length_b   1.000
_cell.length_c   1.000
_cell.angle_alpha   90.00
_cell.angle_beta   90.00
_cell.angle_gamma   90.00
#
_symmetry.space_group_name_H-M   'P 1'
#
loop_
_entity.id
_entity.type
_entity.pdbx_description
1 polymer ?
#
loop_
_entity_poly.entity_id
_entity_poly.type
_entity_poly.pdbx_seq_one_letter_code
_entity_poly.pdbx_strand_id
1 'polypeptide(L)'
;MISNLKREALSSLKGQWGLGVGSTFLNYLIPVASMYIIGIVVFLIFGLFIDVIGPENFVYYAYGEPQINFGFILSQIIVWAIIFILYIVVQSVMSYGYYTITLRLAKNESTTIGDLFAGFNSNNIFRAMKLGVLQTIFISLWSLLFIVPGIIKFFSYSMAYYIMLEDPECTASEAIKKSKMMMKGHKLDLFITWLSFIGWFILGSLVGIFTLNLPYLWISPYYTTTVSHFYLNLVNRTNDSKEVSVINIQK
;
A
#
# COMPACT_ATOMS: atom_id res chain seq x y z
N MET A 1 2.68 -24.41 -8.57
CA MET A 1 2.57 -23.57 -7.36
C MET A 1 1.76 -22.30 -7.62
N ILE A 2 2.17 -21.40 -8.53
CA ILE A 2 1.46 -20.13 -8.80
C ILE A 2 0.02 -20.32 -9.30
N SER A 3 -0.21 -21.31 -10.16
CA SER A 3 -1.55 -21.68 -10.63
C SER A 3 -2.50 -22.07 -9.48
N ASN A 4 -1.98 -22.75 -8.45
CA ASN A 4 -2.77 -23.13 -7.28
C ASN A 4 -3.17 -21.89 -6.47
N LEU A 5 -2.23 -20.99 -6.19
CA LEU A 5 -2.48 -19.73 -5.47
C LEU A 5 -3.58 -18.89 -6.14
N LYS A 6 -3.51 -18.78 -7.47
CA LYS A 6 -4.52 -18.07 -8.26
C LYS A 6 -5.90 -18.73 -8.17
N ARG A 7 -5.94 -20.06 -8.26
CA ARG A 7 -7.19 -20.82 -8.14
C ARG A 7 -7.79 -20.72 -6.74
N GLU A 8 -6.97 -20.77 -5.70
CA GLU A 8 -7.36 -20.57 -4.31
C GLU A 8 -7.94 -19.18 -4.10
N ALA A 9 -7.29 -18.14 -4.64
CA ALA A 9 -7.81 -16.78 -4.58
C ALA A 9 -9.17 -16.62 -5.27
N LEU A 10 -9.34 -17.21 -6.46
CA LEU A 10 -10.63 -17.20 -7.17
C LEU A 10 -11.72 -17.96 -6.39
N SER A 11 -11.35 -19.05 -5.72
CA SER A 11 -12.25 -19.82 -4.85
C SER A 11 -12.69 -18.99 -3.64
N SER A 12 -11.75 -18.33 -2.95
CA SER A 12 -12.04 -17.44 -1.82
C SER A 12 -12.91 -16.24 -2.20
N LEU A 13 -12.78 -15.74 -3.44
CA LEU A 13 -13.58 -14.62 -3.94
C LEU A 13 -14.96 -15.05 -4.47
N LYS A 14 -15.21 -16.35 -4.69
CA LYS A 14 -16.49 -16.84 -5.20
C LYS A 14 -17.60 -16.53 -4.20
N GLY A 15 -18.57 -15.71 -4.61
CA GLY A 15 -19.63 -15.20 -3.73
C GLY A 15 -19.25 -13.98 -2.90
N GLN A 16 -17.98 -13.57 -2.89
CA GLN A 16 -17.45 -12.41 -2.15
C GLN A 16 -16.87 -11.32 -3.07
N TRP A 17 -17.03 -11.44 -4.39
CA TRP A 17 -16.54 -10.45 -5.36
C TRP A 17 -17.07 -9.04 -5.11
N GLY A 18 -18.33 -8.89 -4.68
CA GLY A 18 -18.87 -7.58 -4.33
C GLY A 18 -18.10 -6.90 -3.19
N LEU A 19 -17.72 -7.68 -2.18
CA LEU A 19 -16.91 -7.20 -1.07
C LEU A 19 -15.46 -6.91 -1.51
N GLY A 20 -14.86 -7.79 -2.32
CA GLY A 20 -13.54 -7.57 -2.91
C GLY A 20 -13.49 -6.26 -3.72
N VAL A 21 -14.37 -6.13 -4.72
CA VAL A 21 -14.47 -4.94 -5.59
C VAL A 21 -14.81 -3.68 -4.80
N GLY A 22 -15.78 -3.74 -3.87
CA GLY A 22 -16.16 -2.60 -3.03
C GLY A 22 -15.03 -2.14 -2.12
N SER A 23 -14.31 -3.07 -1.50
CA SER A 23 -13.16 -2.76 -0.64
C SER A 23 -12.01 -2.15 -1.44
N THR A 24 -11.75 -2.66 -2.66
CA THR A 24 -10.77 -2.09 -3.58
C THR A 24 -11.14 -0.67 -4.00
N PHE A 25 -12.40 -0.45 -4.37
CA PHE A 25 -12.89 0.87 -4.77
C PHE A 25 -12.68 1.91 -3.66
N LEU A 26 -13.10 1.60 -2.43
CA LEU A 26 -12.92 2.49 -1.29
C LEU A 26 -11.44 2.68 -0.91
N ASN A 27 -10.63 1.61 -0.98
CA ASN A 27 -9.19 1.67 -0.73
C ASN A 27 -8.45 2.62 -1.69
N TYR A 28 -8.91 2.78 -2.93
CA TYR A 28 -8.36 3.77 -3.86
C TYR A 28 -9.03 5.14 -3.76
N LEU A 29 -10.36 5.18 -3.65
CA LEU A 29 -11.12 6.42 -3.66
C LEU A 29 -10.80 7.29 -2.44
N ILE A 30 -10.73 6.73 -1.24
CA ILE A 30 -10.59 7.51 0.00
C ILE A 30 -9.24 8.24 0.05
N PRO A 31 -8.08 7.59 -0.17
CA PRO A 31 -6.79 8.29 -0.19
C PRO A 31 -6.75 9.38 -1.27
N VAL A 32 -7.25 9.09 -2.48
CA VAL A 32 -7.26 10.04 -3.59
C VAL A 32 -8.17 11.24 -3.30
N ALA A 33 -9.40 10.99 -2.82
CA ALA A 33 -10.32 12.05 -2.43
C ALA A 33 -9.74 12.90 -1.29
N SER A 34 -9.11 12.27 -0.29
CA SER A 34 -8.45 12.99 0.81
C SER A 34 -7.34 13.91 0.30
N MET A 35 -6.55 13.44 -0.67
CA MET A 35 -5.48 14.24 -1.30
C MET A 35 -6.04 15.49 -1.98
N TYR A 36 -7.13 15.36 -2.74
CA TYR A 36 -7.77 16.50 -3.40
C TYR A 36 -8.41 17.47 -2.41
N ILE A 37 -9.09 16.97 -1.37
CA ILE A 37 -9.68 17.80 -0.33
C ILE A 37 -8.59 18.61 0.39
N ILE A 38 -7.49 17.94 0.78
CA ILE A 38 -6.34 18.60 1.39
C ILE A 38 -5.75 19.65 0.43
N GLY A 39 -5.57 19.31 -0.84
CA GLY A 39 -5.08 20.23 -1.86
C GLY A 39 -5.95 21.48 -2.01
N ILE A 40 -7.28 21.31 -2.02
CA ILE A 40 -8.24 22.43 -2.06
C ILE A 40 -8.10 23.30 -0.81
N VAL A 41 -8.04 22.69 0.38
CA VAL A 41 -7.86 23.44 1.64
C VAL A 41 -6.57 24.25 1.63
N VAL A 42 -5.46 23.65 1.19
CA VAL A 42 -4.16 24.34 1.08
C VAL A 42 -4.23 25.47 0.05
N PHE A 43 -4.89 25.25 -1.09
CA PHE A 43 -5.08 26.28 -2.11
C PHE A 43 -5.91 27.46 -1.60
N LEU A 44 -6.99 27.19 -0.85
CA LEU A 44 -7.82 28.25 -0.24
C LEU A 44 -7.05 29.05 0.81
N ILE A 45 -6.28 28.37 1.67
CA ILE A 45 -5.40 29.04 2.65
C ILE A 45 -4.37 29.92 1.94
N PHE A 46 -3.79 29.42 0.84
CA PHE A 46 -2.84 30.18 0.04
C PHE A 46 -3.49 31.41 -0.60
N GLY A 47 -4.71 31.28 -1.14
CA GLY A 47 -5.48 32.42 -1.67
C GLY A 47 -5.77 33.49 -0.60
N LEU A 48 -6.21 33.09 0.59
CA LEU A 48 -6.42 34.02 1.72
C LEU A 48 -5.13 34.74 2.11
N PHE A 49 -3.99 34.04 2.08
CA PHE A 49 -2.69 34.66 2.34
C PHE A 49 -2.34 35.73 1.29
N ILE A 50 -2.69 35.50 0.01
CA ILE A 50 -2.52 36.49 -1.05
C ILE A 50 -3.39 37.73 -0.80
N ASP A 51 -4.66 37.54 -0.44
CA ASP A 51 -5.57 38.65 -0.14
C ASP A 51 -5.08 39.49 1.05
N VAL A 52 -4.48 38.86 2.07
CA VAL A 52 -3.91 39.55 3.24
C VAL A 52 -2.65 40.35 2.89
N ILE A 53 -1.78 39.82 2.03
CA ILE A 53 -0.54 40.49 1.62
C ILE A 53 -0.81 41.57 0.57
N GLY A 54 -1.94 41.49 -0.13
CA GLY A 54 -2.29 42.33 -1.26
C GLY A 54 -1.82 41.67 -2.57
N PRO A 55 -2.69 41.55 -3.59
CA PRO A 55 -2.36 40.87 -4.83
C PRO A 55 -1.23 41.57 -5.60
N GLU A 56 -1.10 42.89 -5.54
CA GLU A 56 0.05 43.63 -6.10
C GLU A 56 1.39 43.24 -5.45
N ASN A 57 1.41 43.08 -4.12
CA ASN A 57 2.61 42.65 -3.40
C ASN A 57 2.94 41.20 -3.71
N PHE A 58 1.93 40.32 -3.76
CA PHE A 58 2.13 38.93 -4.19
C PHE A 58 2.66 38.85 -5.62
N VAL A 59 2.06 39.56 -6.58
CA VAL A 59 2.51 39.58 -7.98
C VAL A 59 3.92 40.15 -8.08
N TYR A 60 4.27 41.16 -7.29
CA TYR A 60 5.64 41.66 -7.20
C TYR A 60 6.61 40.61 -6.65
N TYR A 61 6.27 39.91 -5.56
CA TYR A 61 7.13 38.84 -5.00
C TYR A 61 7.18 37.58 -5.86
N ALA A 62 6.11 37.25 -6.60
CA ALA A 62 6.01 36.06 -7.42
C ALA A 62 6.52 36.25 -8.86
N TYR A 63 6.34 37.45 -9.42
CA TYR A 63 6.54 37.77 -10.85
C TYR A 63 7.21 39.12 -11.14
N GLY A 64 7.61 39.89 -10.13
CA GLY A 64 8.17 41.25 -10.28
C GLY A 64 9.48 41.33 -11.07
N GLU A 65 10.10 40.19 -11.36
CA GLU A 65 11.14 40.00 -12.37
C GLU A 65 10.77 38.75 -13.19
N PRO A 66 10.97 38.72 -14.53
CA PRO A 66 10.61 37.58 -15.39
C PRO A 66 11.49 36.33 -15.17
N GLN A 67 12.25 36.28 -14.07
CA GLN A 67 13.04 35.12 -13.66
C GLN A 67 12.22 34.35 -12.61
N ILE A 68 12.03 33.05 -12.83
CA ILE A 68 11.29 32.20 -11.91
C ILE A 68 11.88 32.36 -10.49
N ASN A 69 11.12 32.97 -9.57
CA ASN A 69 11.59 33.21 -8.22
C ASN A 69 11.82 31.86 -7.51
N PHE A 70 13.07 31.58 -7.15
CA PHE A 70 13.45 30.35 -6.45
C PHE A 70 12.61 30.10 -5.20
N GLY A 71 12.23 31.16 -4.46
CA GLY A 71 11.36 31.07 -3.29
C GLY A 71 9.95 30.58 -3.63
N PHE A 72 9.39 31.00 -4.76
CA PHE A 72 8.10 30.52 -5.24
C PHE A 72 8.16 29.04 -5.61
N ILE A 73 9.17 28.61 -6.39
CA ILE A 73 9.36 27.19 -6.72
C ILE A 73 9.49 26.35 -5.44
N LEU A 74 10.32 26.79 -4.50
CA LEU A 74 10.56 26.08 -3.25
C LEU A 74 9.27 25.94 -2.43
N SER A 75 8.44 27.00 -2.37
CA SER A 75 7.14 26.95 -1.68
C SER A 75 6.19 25.91 -2.30
N GLN A 76 6.12 25.83 -3.63
CA GLN A 76 5.27 24.85 -4.32
C GLN A 76 5.77 23.43 -4.10
N ILE A 77 7.08 23.19 -4.15
CA ILE A 77 7.68 21.89 -3.85
C ILE A 77 7.31 21.44 -2.43
N ILE A 78 7.40 22.35 -1.44
CA ILE A 78 7.03 22.05 -0.05
C ILE A 78 5.55 21.69 0.06
N VAL A 79 4.65 22.43 -0.59
CA VAL A 79 3.21 22.14 -0.60
C VAL A 79 2.93 20.75 -1.19
N TRP A 80 3.48 20.44 -2.36
CA TRP A 80 3.32 19.13 -2.98
C TRP A 80 3.90 17.99 -2.13
N ALA A 81 5.03 18.22 -1.46
CA ALA A 81 5.62 17.25 -0.54
C ALA A 81 4.70 16.98 0.67
N ILE A 82 4.08 18.02 1.26
CA ILE A 82 3.13 17.86 2.37
C ILE A 82 1.90 17.05 1.92
N ILE A 83 1.31 17.40 0.78
CA ILE A 83 0.16 16.68 0.21
C ILE A 83 0.52 15.21 -0.03
N PHE A 84 1.70 14.95 -0.57
CA PHE A 84 2.20 13.59 -0.82
C PHE A 84 2.40 12.78 0.47
N ILE A 85 2.95 13.39 1.52
CA ILE A 85 3.11 12.76 2.83
C ILE A 85 1.75 12.41 3.44
N LEU A 86 0.78 13.32 3.38
CA LEU A 86 -0.57 13.08 3.90
C LEU A 86 -1.28 11.97 3.12
N TYR A 87 -1.11 11.94 1.79
CA TYR A 87 -1.60 10.84 0.96
C TYR A 87 -1.01 9.49 1.39
N ILE A 88 0.31 9.40 1.60
CA ILE A 88 0.96 8.16 2.08
C ILE A 88 0.38 7.71 3.41
N VAL A 89 0.16 8.64 4.35
CA VAL A 89 -0.42 8.37 5.66
C VAL A 89 -1.81 7.74 5.53
N VAL A 90 -2.72 8.37 4.78
CA VAL A 90 -4.08 7.87 4.58
C VAL A 90 -4.06 6.52 3.85
N GLN A 91 -3.24 6.41 2.80
CA GLN A 91 -3.07 5.16 2.05
C GLN A 91 -2.57 4.02 2.94
N SER A 92 -1.65 4.27 3.87
CA SER A 92 -1.10 3.25 4.76
C SER A 92 -2.17 2.69 5.72
N VAL A 93 -3.03 3.57 6.23
CA VAL A 93 -4.15 3.18 7.10
C VAL A 93 -5.20 2.38 6.33
N MET A 94 -5.56 2.84 5.12
CA MET A 94 -6.47 2.10 4.23
C MET A 94 -5.92 0.72 3.85
N SER A 95 -4.63 0.65 3.52
CA SER A 95 -3.96 -0.60 3.19
C SER A 95 -4.04 -1.62 4.32
N TYR A 96 -3.90 -1.22 5.58
CA TYR A 96 -4.05 -2.11 6.73
C TYR A 96 -5.42 -2.82 6.74
N GLY A 97 -6.51 -2.08 6.54
CA GLY A 97 -7.84 -2.67 6.46
C GLY A 97 -8.08 -3.50 5.19
N TYR A 98 -7.51 -3.08 4.06
CA TYR A 98 -7.61 -3.85 2.83
C TYR A 98 -6.90 -5.20 2.92
N TYR A 99 -5.72 -5.25 3.55
CA TYR A 99 -5.03 -6.49 3.88
C TYR A 99 -5.79 -7.33 4.91
N THR A 100 -6.53 -6.70 5.84
CA THR A 100 -7.41 -7.42 6.78
C THR A 100 -8.49 -8.20 6.03
N ILE A 101 -9.21 -7.52 5.13
CA ILE A 101 -10.26 -8.14 4.31
C ILE A 101 -9.71 -9.27 3.46
N THR A 102 -8.65 -9.01 2.69
CA THR A 102 -8.11 -9.99 1.74
C THR A 102 -7.49 -11.20 2.43
N LEU A 103 -6.87 -11.02 3.61
CA LEU A 103 -6.38 -12.12 4.43
C LEU A 103 -7.54 -12.96 5.00
N ARG A 104 -8.60 -12.34 5.52
CA ARG A 104 -9.80 -13.04 6.00
C ARG A 104 -10.46 -13.84 4.89
N LEU A 105 -10.61 -13.25 3.70
CA LEU A 105 -11.11 -13.95 2.51
C LEU A 105 -10.25 -15.16 2.16
N ALA A 106 -8.92 -15.02 2.17
CA ALA A 106 -8.02 -16.14 1.91
C ALA A 106 -8.16 -17.26 2.96
N LYS A 107 -8.40 -16.91 4.22
CA LYS A 107 -8.69 -17.86 5.31
C LYS A 107 -10.12 -18.43 5.29
N ASN A 108 -10.98 -17.97 4.37
CA ASN A 108 -12.42 -18.25 4.34
C ASN A 108 -13.14 -17.84 5.64
N GLU A 109 -12.66 -16.79 6.30
CA GLU A 109 -13.29 -16.17 7.47
C GLU A 109 -14.36 -15.17 7.03
N SER A 110 -15.41 -14.99 7.84
CA SER A 110 -16.41 -13.96 7.60
C SER A 110 -15.79 -12.56 7.72
N THR A 111 -16.05 -11.70 6.74
CA THR A 111 -15.59 -10.31 6.75
C THR A 111 -16.66 -9.39 6.17
N THR A 112 -16.61 -8.11 6.54
CA THR A 112 -17.54 -7.08 6.06
C THR A 112 -16.77 -5.87 5.55
N ILE A 113 -17.45 -4.97 4.84
CA ILE A 113 -16.83 -3.72 4.37
C ILE A 113 -16.33 -2.84 5.53
N GLY A 114 -16.90 -2.99 6.73
CA GLY A 114 -16.47 -2.28 7.94
C GLY A 114 -15.03 -2.62 8.33
N ASP A 115 -14.57 -3.84 8.04
CA ASP A 115 -13.20 -4.27 8.32
C ASP A 115 -12.15 -3.48 7.51
N LEU A 116 -12.55 -2.85 6.40
CA LEU A 116 -11.68 -1.94 5.64
C LEU A 116 -11.21 -0.76 6.48
N PHE A 117 -12.00 -0.36 7.47
CA PHE A 117 -11.70 0.77 8.34
C PHE A 117 -10.99 0.33 9.62
N ALA A 118 -10.61 -0.95 9.76
CA ALA A 118 -9.91 -1.48 10.94
C ALA A 118 -8.57 -0.76 11.22
N GLY A 119 -7.95 -0.18 10.18
CA GLY A 119 -6.77 0.65 10.31
C GLY A 119 -7.01 1.96 11.08
N PHE A 120 -8.23 2.52 11.05
CA PHE A 120 -8.55 3.78 11.75
C PHE A 120 -8.86 3.59 13.23
N ASN A 121 -8.92 2.35 13.72
CA ASN A 121 -9.05 2.11 15.15
C ASN A 121 -7.83 2.70 15.89
N SER A 122 -8.06 3.26 17.09
CA SER A 122 -7.03 4.01 17.86
C SER A 122 -5.76 3.18 18.09
N ASN A 123 -5.90 1.87 18.28
CA ASN A 123 -4.78 0.95 18.50
C ASN A 123 -3.98 0.66 17.22
N ASN A 124 -4.58 0.81 16.03
CA ASN A 124 -3.99 0.40 14.76
C ASN A 124 -3.49 1.57 13.91
N ILE A 125 -4.09 2.76 14.04
CA ILE A 125 -3.81 3.89 13.16
C ILE A 125 -2.33 4.27 13.14
N PHE A 126 -1.72 4.43 14.32
CA PHE A 126 -0.30 4.76 14.42
C PHE A 126 0.61 3.63 13.93
N ARG A 127 0.21 2.36 14.14
CA ARG A 127 0.97 1.19 13.70
C ARG A 127 0.98 1.08 12.18
N ALA A 128 -0.19 1.22 11.56
CA ALA A 128 -0.38 1.21 10.11
C ALA A 128 0.36 2.36 9.44
N MET A 129 0.20 3.59 9.94
CA MET A 129 0.94 4.77 9.46
C MET A 129 2.45 4.55 9.53
N LYS A 130 2.96 4.13 10.70
CA LYS A 130 4.40 3.92 10.89
C LYS A 130 4.94 2.84 9.97
N LEU A 131 4.19 1.76 9.75
CA LEU A 131 4.58 0.69 8.82
C LEU A 131 4.69 1.20 7.38
N GLY A 132 3.64 1.84 6.87
CA GLY A 132 3.63 2.33 5.50
C GLY A 132 4.67 3.42 5.25
N VAL A 133 4.84 4.37 6.19
CA VAL A 133 5.88 5.40 6.09
C VAL A 133 7.29 4.77 6.08
N LEU A 134 7.59 3.83 6.98
CA LEU A 134 8.88 3.15 7.01
C LEU A 134 9.15 2.35 5.73
N GLN A 135 8.14 1.63 5.22
CA GLN A 135 8.26 0.90 3.96
C GLN A 135 8.56 1.85 2.81
N THR A 136 7.81 2.95 2.68
CA THR A 136 8.03 3.96 1.64
C THR A 136 9.43 4.56 1.73
N ILE A 137 9.88 4.97 2.92
CA ILE A 137 11.23 5.52 3.11
C ILE A 137 12.29 4.50 2.71
N PHE A 138 12.23 3.27 3.22
CA PHE A 138 13.24 2.27 2.90
C PHE A 138 13.24 1.91 1.42
N ILE A 139 12.08 1.68 0.81
CA ILE A 139 11.99 1.34 -0.61
C ILE A 139 12.52 2.50 -1.46
N SER A 140 12.14 3.74 -1.17
CA SER A 140 12.63 4.93 -1.89
C SER A 140 14.13 5.11 -1.78
N LEU A 141 14.72 4.92 -0.58
CA LEU A 141 16.17 4.99 -0.39
C LEU A 141 16.92 3.93 -1.21
N TRP A 142 16.40 2.71 -1.27
CA TRP A 142 16.99 1.65 -2.09
C TRP A 142 16.82 1.91 -3.58
N SER A 143 15.66 2.42 -4.00
CA SER A 143 15.38 2.80 -5.39
C SER A 143 16.23 3.97 -5.86
N LEU A 144 16.57 4.91 -4.96
CA LEU A 144 17.44 6.06 -5.26
C LEU A 144 18.89 5.63 -5.54
N LEU A 145 19.37 4.59 -4.84
CA LEU A 145 20.66 3.98 -5.14
C LEU A 145 20.62 3.30 -6.51
N PHE A 146 19.68 2.37 -6.70
CA PHE A 146 19.43 1.69 -7.97
C PHE A 146 18.00 1.13 -8.02
N ILE A 147 17.42 1.04 -9.22
CA ILE A 147 16.05 0.51 -9.41
C ILE A 147 15.94 -0.96 -8.94
N VAL A 148 16.90 -1.81 -9.29
CA VAL A 148 16.90 -3.25 -8.99
C VAL A 148 16.83 -3.56 -7.48
N PRO A 149 17.70 -3.00 -6.61
CA PRO A 149 17.59 -3.23 -5.17
C PRO A 149 16.29 -2.65 -4.60
N GLY A 150 15.75 -1.55 -5.13
CA GLY A 150 14.42 -1.05 -4.76
C GLY A 150 13.33 -2.12 -4.94
N ILE A 151 13.29 -2.76 -6.10
CA ILE A 151 12.36 -3.86 -6.42
C ILE A 151 12.55 -5.04 -5.46
N ILE A 152 13.79 -5.46 -5.20
CA ILE A 152 14.08 -6.57 -4.26
C ILE A 152 13.56 -6.26 -2.85
N LYS A 153 13.64 -4.99 -2.43
CA LYS A 153 13.19 -4.55 -1.11
C LYS A 153 11.68 -4.44 -1.01
N PHE A 154 11.02 -3.99 -2.08
CA PHE A 154 9.56 -4.06 -2.21
C PHE A 154 9.05 -5.48 -1.92
N PHE A 155 9.58 -6.50 -2.60
CA PHE A 155 9.19 -7.88 -2.33
C PHE A 155 9.62 -8.38 -0.95
N SER A 156 10.76 -7.93 -0.42
CA SER A 156 11.22 -8.33 0.92
C SER A 156 10.29 -7.84 2.05
N TYR A 157 9.60 -6.72 1.84
CA TYR A 157 8.73 -6.11 2.86
C TYR A 157 7.24 -6.40 2.64
N SER A 158 6.90 -7.10 1.56
CA SER A 158 5.52 -7.40 1.14
C SER A 158 4.67 -8.14 2.17
N MET A 159 5.28 -8.86 3.11
CA MET A 159 4.56 -9.63 4.14
C MET A 159 4.31 -8.84 5.44
N ALA A 160 4.84 -7.63 5.56
CA ALA A 160 4.86 -6.92 6.84
C ALA A 160 3.45 -6.55 7.35
N TYR A 161 2.51 -6.19 6.47
CA TYR A 161 1.12 -5.94 6.87
C TYR A 161 0.46 -7.21 7.40
N TYR A 162 0.59 -8.35 6.71
CA TYR A 162 0.02 -9.62 7.17
C TYR A 162 0.58 -10.04 8.53
N ILE A 163 1.90 -9.90 8.74
CA ILE A 163 2.54 -10.19 10.03
C ILE A 163 1.98 -9.29 11.14
N MET A 164 1.78 -8.00 10.85
CA MET A 164 1.23 -7.06 11.82
C MET A 164 -0.24 -7.33 12.16
N LEU A 165 -1.00 -7.87 11.20
CA LEU A 165 -2.39 -8.28 11.38
C LEU A 165 -2.53 -9.51 12.26
N GLU A 166 -1.60 -10.46 12.13
CA GLU A 166 -1.60 -11.69 12.94
C GLU A 166 -0.95 -11.52 14.32
N ASP A 167 -0.10 -10.51 14.48
CA ASP A 167 0.58 -10.19 15.74
C ASP A 167 0.30 -8.73 16.15
N PRO A 168 -0.77 -8.49 16.95
CA PRO A 168 -1.17 -7.15 17.37
C PRO A 168 -0.14 -6.42 18.24
N GLU A 169 0.79 -7.13 18.88
CA GLU A 169 1.86 -6.53 19.68
C GLU A 169 3.08 -6.15 18.82
N CYS A 170 3.15 -6.66 17.59
CA CYS A 170 4.26 -6.43 16.68
C CYS A 170 4.35 -4.96 16.26
N THR A 171 5.53 -4.36 16.47
CA THR A 171 5.81 -3.01 15.99
C THR A 171 6.07 -2.99 14.48
N ALA A 172 5.93 -1.83 13.84
CA ALA A 172 6.20 -1.65 12.41
C ALA A 172 7.60 -2.12 11.98
N SER A 173 8.63 -1.80 12.77
CA SER A 173 10.01 -2.19 12.48
C SER A 173 10.22 -3.70 12.62
N GLU A 174 9.59 -4.33 13.62
CA GLU A 174 9.62 -5.78 13.79
C GLU A 174 8.88 -6.50 12.67
N ALA A 175 7.73 -5.98 12.23
CA ALA A 175 6.97 -6.53 11.12
C ALA A 175 7.81 -6.53 9.82
N ILE A 176 8.52 -5.43 9.53
CA ILE A 176 9.45 -5.35 8.40
C ILE A 176 10.59 -6.37 8.53
N LYS A 177 11.16 -6.52 9.74
CA LYS A 177 12.25 -7.48 10.01
C LYS A 177 11.78 -8.92 9.83
N LYS A 178 10.63 -9.28 10.40
CA LYS A 178 9.99 -10.60 10.25
C LYS A 178 9.66 -10.87 8.78
N SER A 179 9.11 -9.90 8.06
CA SER A 179 8.85 -10.02 6.61
C SER A 179 10.13 -10.30 5.83
N LYS A 180 11.22 -9.58 6.11
CA LYS A 180 12.50 -9.79 5.44
C LYS A 180 13.05 -11.20 5.66
N MET A 181 12.89 -11.75 6.87
CA MET A 181 13.30 -13.10 7.23
C MET A 181 12.42 -14.16 6.53
N MET A 182 11.10 -14.01 6.63
CA MET A 182 10.11 -14.89 5.99
C MET A 182 10.28 -14.91 4.46
N MET A 183 10.62 -13.77 3.85
CA MET A 183 10.85 -13.65 2.41
C MET A 183 12.26 -14.05 1.96
N LYS A 184 13.11 -14.64 2.82
CA LYS A 184 14.42 -15.16 2.39
C LYS A 184 14.20 -16.44 1.57
N GLY A 185 14.72 -16.50 0.35
CA GLY A 185 14.47 -17.60 -0.58
C GLY A 185 13.18 -17.46 -1.41
N HIS A 186 12.18 -16.71 -0.93
CA HIS A 186 10.85 -16.63 -1.55
C HIS A 186 10.55 -15.33 -2.31
N LYS A 187 11.52 -14.42 -2.44
CA LYS A 187 11.34 -13.15 -3.20
C LYS A 187 11.03 -13.40 -4.67
N LEU A 188 11.75 -14.37 -5.25
CA LEU A 188 11.58 -14.73 -6.65
C LEU A 188 10.21 -15.38 -6.89
N ASP A 189 9.74 -16.21 -5.97
CA ASP A 189 8.41 -16.82 -6.04
C ASP A 189 7.30 -15.75 -6.13
N LEU A 190 7.41 -14.70 -5.28
CA LEU A 190 6.47 -13.58 -5.32
C LEU A 190 6.65 -12.69 -6.55
N PHE A 191 7.89 -12.50 -7.02
CA PHE A 191 8.16 -11.78 -8.27
C PHE A 191 7.54 -12.49 -9.48
N ILE A 192 7.68 -13.81 -9.59
CA ILE A 192 7.06 -14.59 -10.68
C ILE A 192 5.53 -14.56 -10.53
N THR A 193 5.02 -14.59 -9.30
CA THR A 193 3.58 -14.40 -9.05
C THR A 193 3.13 -13.05 -9.60
N TRP A 194 3.82 -11.95 -9.28
CA TRP A 194 3.54 -10.62 -9.83
C TRP A 194 3.66 -10.59 -11.36
N LEU A 195 4.70 -11.18 -11.94
CA LEU A 195 4.91 -11.25 -13.39
C LEU A 195 3.78 -12.01 -14.08
N SER A 196 3.22 -13.03 -13.43
CA SER A 196 2.07 -13.76 -13.97
C SER A 196 0.76 -12.94 -14.01
N PHE A 197 0.73 -11.76 -13.37
CA PHE A 197 -0.35 -10.77 -13.45
C PHE A 197 -0.02 -9.61 -14.38
N ILE A 198 1.19 -9.54 -14.95
CA ILE A 198 1.62 -8.39 -15.77
C ILE A 198 0.69 -8.13 -16.95
N GLY A 199 0.17 -9.19 -17.59
CA GLY A 199 -0.80 -9.06 -18.69
C GLY A 199 -2.10 -8.40 -18.23
N TRP A 200 -2.58 -8.73 -17.03
CA TRP A 200 -3.76 -8.09 -16.44
C TRP A 200 -3.48 -6.63 -16.07
N PHE A 201 -2.30 -6.32 -15.53
CA PHE A 201 -1.91 -4.93 -15.24
C PHE A 201 -1.77 -4.09 -16.51
N ILE A 202 -1.16 -4.62 -17.57
CA ILE A 202 -1.05 -3.94 -18.87
C ILE A 202 -2.44 -3.71 -19.45
N LEU A 203 -3.28 -4.75 -19.51
CA LEU A 203 -4.65 -4.62 -20.01
C LEU A 203 -5.46 -3.62 -19.19
N GLY A 204 -5.34 -3.69 -17.86
CA GLY A 204 -6.00 -2.78 -16.93
C GLY A 204 -5.53 -1.34 -17.09
N SER A 205 -4.24 -1.11 -17.40
CA SER A 205 -3.70 0.21 -17.70
C SER A 205 -4.21 0.74 -19.05
N LEU A 206 -4.14 -0.07 -20.11
CA LEU A 206 -4.58 0.32 -21.46
C LEU A 206 -6.07 0.66 -21.51
N VAL A 207 -6.91 -0.19 -20.92
CA VAL A 207 -8.36 0.07 -20.82
C VAL A 207 -8.64 1.15 -19.77
N GLY A 208 -7.83 1.21 -18.72
CA GLY A 208 -7.94 2.15 -17.61
C GLY A 208 -7.80 3.60 -18.03
N ILE A 209 -6.99 3.90 -19.05
CA ILE A 209 -6.87 5.25 -19.62
C ILE A 209 -8.23 5.80 -20.06
N PHE A 210 -9.11 4.96 -20.61
CA PHE A 210 -10.44 5.37 -21.09
C PHE A 210 -11.55 5.17 -20.05
N THR A 211 -11.29 4.42 -18.98
CA THR A 211 -12.32 3.99 -18.02
C THR A 211 -12.00 4.39 -16.58
N LEU A 212 -11.10 5.35 -16.37
CA LEU A 212 -10.68 5.79 -15.03
C LEU A 212 -10.14 4.63 -14.16
N ASN A 213 -9.33 3.74 -14.76
CA ASN A 213 -8.75 2.56 -14.10
C ASN A 213 -9.77 1.54 -13.57
N LEU A 214 -11.00 1.54 -14.08
CA LEU A 214 -12.07 0.62 -13.66
C LEU A 214 -11.67 -0.88 -13.62
N PRO A 215 -10.88 -1.43 -14.57
CA PRO A 215 -10.48 -2.84 -14.51
C PRO A 215 -9.71 -3.23 -13.25
N TYR A 216 -8.97 -2.29 -12.65
CA TYR A 216 -8.21 -2.55 -11.42
C TYR A 216 -9.10 -2.90 -10.22
N LEU A 217 -10.38 -2.56 -10.27
CA LEU A 217 -11.34 -2.94 -9.23
C LEU A 217 -11.52 -4.46 -9.10
N TRP A 218 -11.35 -5.22 -10.18
CA TRP A 218 -11.39 -6.69 -10.15
C TRP A 218 -10.00 -7.32 -10.08
N ILE A 219 -9.01 -6.68 -10.69
CA ILE A 219 -7.64 -7.21 -10.69
C ILE A 219 -7.02 -7.13 -9.29
N SER A 220 -7.25 -6.03 -8.55
CA SER A 220 -6.66 -5.83 -7.23
C SER A 220 -7.11 -6.87 -6.19
N PRO A 221 -8.40 -7.16 -5.97
CA PRO A 221 -8.80 -8.15 -4.98
C PRO A 221 -8.34 -9.56 -5.38
N TYR A 222 -8.29 -9.86 -6.68
CA TYR A 222 -7.73 -11.12 -7.18
C TYR A 222 -6.23 -11.24 -6.88
N TYR A 223 -5.45 -10.22 -7.21
CA TYR A 223 -4.01 -10.20 -6.95
C TYR A 223 -3.70 -10.23 -5.45
N THR A 224 -4.31 -9.34 -4.65
CA THR A 224 -4.01 -9.25 -3.22
C THR A 224 -4.47 -10.49 -2.45
N THR A 225 -5.60 -11.11 -2.82
CA THR A 225 -6.00 -12.41 -2.23
C THR A 225 -5.04 -13.54 -2.64
N THR A 226 -4.48 -13.50 -3.87
CA THR A 226 -3.41 -14.43 -4.27
C THR A 226 -2.15 -14.25 -3.42
N VAL A 227 -1.78 -13.00 -3.12
CA VAL A 227 -0.66 -12.69 -2.22
C VAL A 227 -0.98 -13.10 -0.77
N SER A 228 -2.24 -13.03 -0.34
CA SER A 228 -2.68 -13.52 0.97
C SER A 228 -2.52 -15.05 1.09
N HIS A 229 -2.92 -15.80 0.06
CA HIS A 229 -2.65 -17.26 0.00
C HIS A 229 -1.14 -17.57 -0.06
N PHE A 230 -0.36 -16.73 -0.73
CA PHE A 230 1.10 -16.85 -0.72
C PHE A 230 1.66 -16.69 0.71
N TYR A 231 1.18 -15.69 1.45
CA TYR A 231 1.54 -15.49 2.86
C TYR A 231 1.21 -16.71 3.73
N LEU A 232 -0.02 -17.23 3.65
CA LEU A 232 -0.46 -18.41 4.41
C LEU A 232 0.43 -19.63 4.11
N ASN A 233 0.81 -19.82 2.84
CA ASN A 233 1.71 -20.90 2.45
C ASN A 233 3.13 -20.74 3.03
N LEU A 234 3.63 -19.50 3.21
CA LEU A 234 4.91 -19.26 3.89
C LEU A 234 4.82 -19.56 5.39
N VAL A 235 3.71 -19.22 6.03
CA VAL A 235 3.46 -19.52 7.45
C VAL A 235 3.44 -21.03 7.67
N ASN A 236 2.68 -21.78 6.86
CA ASN A 236 2.60 -23.24 6.94
C ASN A 236 3.98 -23.90 6.82
N ARG A 237 4.76 -23.53 5.80
CA ARG A 237 6.13 -24.04 5.62
C ARG A 237 7.05 -23.74 6.80
N THR A 238 6.89 -22.58 7.42
CA THR A 238 7.68 -22.18 8.59
C THR A 238 7.33 -23.02 9.81
N ASN A 239 6.05 -23.34 9.99
CA ASN A 239 5.57 -24.19 11.08
C ASN A 239 6.04 -25.65 10.89
N ASP A 240 5.88 -26.21 9.69
CA ASP A 240 6.36 -27.56 9.36
C ASP A 240 7.87 -27.71 9.64
N SER A 241 8.65 -26.68 9.29
CA SER A 241 10.10 -26.67 9.53
C SER A 241 10.46 -26.64 11.02
N LYS A 242 9.64 -25.98 11.85
CA LYS A 242 9.83 -25.94 13.31
C LYS A 242 9.44 -27.26 13.97
N GLU A 243 8.37 -27.90 13.51
CA GLU A 243 7.96 -29.21 14.04
C GLU A 243 9.01 -30.28 13.76
N VAL A 244 9.56 -30.31 12.55
CA VAL A 244 10.65 -31.24 12.17
C VAL A 244 11.91 -31.00 13.00
N SER A 245 12.28 -29.74 13.29
CA SER A 245 13.46 -29.45 14.11
C SER A 245 13.28 -29.86 15.57
N VAL A 246 12.08 -29.67 16.14
CA VAL A 246 11.77 -30.11 17.51
C VAL A 246 11.84 -31.64 17.62
N ILE A 247 11.28 -32.38 16.65
CA ILE A 247 11.34 -33.85 16.63
C ILE A 247 12.79 -34.35 16.57
N ASN A 248 13.65 -33.68 15.79
CA ASN A 248 15.06 -34.06 15.66
C ASN A 248 15.92 -33.72 16.89
N ILE A 249 15.48 -32.80 17.76
CA ILE A 249 16.16 -32.49 19.03
C ILE A 249 15.78 -33.49 20.14
N GLN A 250 14.63 -34.17 20.00
CA GLN A 250 14.13 -35.14 20.97
C GLN A 250 14.56 -36.60 20.69
N LYS A 251 15.30 -36.84 19.61
CA LYS A 251 15.91 -38.14 19.26
C LYS A 251 17.40 -38.11 19.53
#